data_AF-A0A957C0G7-F1
#
_entry.id   AF-A0A957C0G7-F1
#
_cell.length_a   1.000
_cell.length_b   1.000
_cell.length_c   1.000
_cell.angle_alpha   90.00
_cell.angle_beta   90.00
_cell.angle_gamma   90.00
#
_symmetry.space_group_name_H-M   'P 1'
#
loop_
_entity.id
_entity.type
_entity.pdbx_description
1 polymer ?
#
loop_
_entity_poly.entity_id
_entity_poly.type
_entity_poly.pdbx_seq_one_letter_code
_entity_poly.pdbx_strand_id
1 'polypeptide(L)'
;MRILFTNYEYPPLGGGGGVVNAWLAEELAKKHDVTVLTSQAPDIPFERIEKGVRVLRVPVLGRDQKAVASMTSMASYIPNGIREGRKLLRREKFDIINTHFVVPTGPVGDALSHFAHIPNVLSLHGGDVYDPSKFTSPHRHMPLRMSVRWLLNRADVVVGQSKNTINNMRVFYTHQVY
;
A
#
# COMPACT_ATOMS: atom_id res chain seq x y z
N MET A 1 -10.74 -4.46 -16.32
CA MET A 1 -10.87 -3.50 -15.20
C MET A 1 -9.62 -2.65 -15.14
N ARG A 2 -9.73 -1.45 -14.58
CA ARG A 2 -8.62 -0.55 -14.27
C ARG A 2 -8.37 -0.59 -12.77
N ILE A 3 -7.23 -1.13 -12.38
CA ILE A 3 -6.88 -1.41 -10.98
C ILE A 3 -5.75 -0.48 -10.56
N LEU A 4 -5.98 0.30 -9.50
CA LEU A 4 -4.95 1.12 -8.88
C LEU A 4 -4.38 0.41 -7.66
N PHE A 5 -3.15 -0.06 -7.78
CA PHE A 5 -2.37 -0.54 -6.66
C PHE A 5 -1.70 0.64 -5.96
N THR A 6 -1.79 0.69 -4.64
CA THR A 6 -0.95 1.59 -3.84
C THR A 6 -0.05 0.77 -2.96
N ASN A 7 1.25 1.03 -2.99
CA ASN A 7 2.23 0.39 -2.12
C ASN A 7 3.47 1.27 -2.01
N TYR A 8 3.91 1.61 -0.81
CA TYR A 8 5.10 2.45 -0.64
C TYR A 8 6.37 1.74 -1.14
N GLU A 9 6.36 0.41 -1.23
CA GLU A 9 7.44 -0.38 -1.80
C GLU A 9 7.03 -1.14 -3.07
N TYR A 10 7.94 -1.14 -4.05
CA TYR A 10 7.82 -1.87 -5.30
C TYR A 10 9.23 -2.05 -5.89
N PRO A 11 9.56 -3.22 -6.46
CA PRO A 11 10.87 -3.48 -7.05
C PRO A 11 11.38 -2.34 -7.96
N PRO A 12 12.67 -2.00 -7.89
CA PRO A 12 13.73 -2.65 -7.10
C PRO A 12 13.77 -2.24 -5.61
N LEU A 13 12.82 -1.44 -5.13
CA LEU A 13 12.76 -0.94 -3.76
C LEU A 13 11.92 -1.84 -2.85
N GLY A 14 12.32 -1.95 -1.59
CA GLY A 14 11.55 -2.68 -0.58
C GLY A 14 11.98 -4.13 -0.37
N GLY A 15 11.14 -4.86 0.35
CA GLY A 15 11.33 -6.28 0.64
C GLY A 15 10.23 -7.16 0.07
N GLY A 16 9.89 -8.22 0.80
CA GLY A 16 8.95 -9.25 0.34
C GLY A 16 7.55 -8.73 0.01
N GLY A 17 7.05 -7.68 0.67
CA GLY A 17 5.72 -7.14 0.36
C GLY A 17 5.67 -6.43 -0.99
N GLY A 18 6.71 -5.69 -1.34
CA GLY A 18 6.90 -5.12 -2.67
C GLY A 18 7.00 -6.19 -3.75
N VAL A 19 7.73 -7.29 -3.50
CA VAL A 19 7.84 -8.41 -4.45
C VAL A 19 6.51 -9.12 -4.65
N VAL A 20 5.77 -9.43 -3.58
CA VAL A 20 4.44 -10.05 -3.68
C VAL A 20 3.47 -9.14 -4.43
N ASN A 21 3.51 -7.84 -4.14
CA ASN A 21 2.72 -6.84 -4.87
C ASN A 21 3.05 -6.85 -6.37
N ALA A 22 4.32 -6.88 -6.75
CA ALA A 22 4.73 -6.97 -8.15
C ALA A 22 4.22 -8.24 -8.83
N TRP A 23 4.37 -9.41 -8.21
CA TRP A 23 3.85 -10.66 -8.79
C TRP A 23 2.33 -10.62 -8.99
N LEU A 24 1.59 -10.09 -8.02
CA LEU A 24 0.13 -9.96 -8.14
C LEU A 24 -0.25 -8.96 -9.25
N ALA A 25 0.41 -7.80 -9.29
CA ALA A 25 0.17 -6.79 -10.30
C ALA A 25 0.48 -7.32 -11.71
N GLU A 26 1.62 -7.99 -11.89
CA GLU A 26 2.04 -8.61 -13.15
C GLU A 26 1.04 -9.67 -13.63
N GLU A 27 0.52 -10.51 -12.71
CA GLU A 27 -0.44 -11.54 -13.08
C GLU A 27 -1.79 -10.94 -13.48
N LEU A 28 -2.28 -9.94 -12.75
CA LEU A 28 -3.53 -9.24 -13.09
C LEU A 28 -3.41 -8.42 -14.37
N ALA A 29 -2.22 -7.86 -14.66
CA ALA A 29 -1.96 -7.09 -15.86
C ALA A 29 -2.15 -7.90 -17.16
N LYS A 30 -2.13 -9.23 -17.08
CA LYS A 30 -2.44 -10.11 -18.23
C LYS A 30 -3.90 -9.99 -18.71
N LYS A 31 -4.81 -9.50 -17.85
CA LYS A 31 -6.26 -9.44 -18.13
C LYS A 31 -6.88 -8.09 -17.80
N HIS A 32 -6.15 -7.19 -17.15
CA HIS A 32 -6.63 -5.92 -16.62
C HIS A 32 -5.59 -4.82 -16.82
N ASP A 33 -6.03 -3.57 -16.80
CA ASP A 33 -5.14 -2.41 -16.80
C ASP A 33 -4.68 -2.15 -15.37
N VAL A 34 -3.41 -2.39 -15.07
CA VAL A 34 -2.87 -2.28 -13.71
C VAL A 34 -1.89 -1.12 -13.63
N THR A 35 -2.17 -0.19 -12.72
CA THR A 35 -1.27 0.91 -12.37
C THR A 35 -0.84 0.77 -10.92
N VAL A 36 0.46 0.85 -10.65
CA VAL A 36 1.03 0.84 -9.30
C VAL A 36 1.54 2.23 -8.95
N LEU A 37 1.04 2.81 -7.86
CA LEU A 37 1.53 4.05 -7.27
C LEU A 37 2.47 3.72 -6.11
N THR A 38 3.76 4.02 -6.26
CA THR A 38 4.82 3.62 -5.32
C THR A 38 5.84 4.71 -5.02
N SER A 39 6.77 4.50 -4.09
CA SER A 39 7.80 5.49 -3.76
C SER A 39 8.92 5.51 -4.81
N GLN A 40 9.52 6.68 -4.99
CA GLN A 40 10.68 6.88 -5.86
C GLN A 40 11.98 6.79 -5.08
N ALA A 41 13.05 6.36 -5.75
CA ALA A 41 14.43 6.51 -5.29
C ALA A 41 15.31 7.08 -6.43
N PRO A 42 16.55 7.53 -6.14
CA PRO A 42 17.48 8.03 -7.14
C PRO A 42 17.69 7.03 -8.29
N ASP A 43 17.87 7.54 -9.50
CA ASP A 43 18.16 6.78 -10.73
C ASP A 43 17.07 5.79 -11.18
N ILE A 44 15.86 5.92 -10.63
CA ILE A 44 14.69 5.14 -11.06
C ILE A 44 13.70 6.06 -11.81
N PRO A 45 13.26 5.68 -13.03
CA PRO A 45 12.28 6.45 -13.79
C PRO A 45 10.98 6.70 -13.01
N PHE A 46 10.47 7.94 -13.09
CA PHE A 46 9.19 8.34 -12.49
C PHE A 46 8.02 7.49 -12.96
N GLU A 47 8.02 7.13 -14.25
CA GLU A 47 6.97 6.33 -14.86
C GLU A 47 7.63 5.29 -15.76
N ARG A 48 7.18 4.04 -15.65
CA ARG A 48 7.65 2.96 -16.50
C ARG A 48 6.59 1.87 -16.63
N ILE A 49 6.48 1.28 -17.81
CA ILE A 49 5.75 0.04 -17.98
C ILE A 49 6.72 -1.12 -17.72
N GLU A 50 6.41 -1.94 -16.74
CA GLU A 50 7.21 -3.08 -16.31
C GLU A 50 6.34 -4.33 -16.41
N LYS A 51 6.64 -5.20 -17.39
CA LYS A 51 5.90 -6.45 -17.64
C LYS A 51 4.36 -6.28 -17.70
N GLY A 52 3.91 -5.22 -18.38
CA GLY A 52 2.48 -4.91 -18.53
C GLY A 52 1.88 -4.08 -17.39
N VAL A 53 2.61 -3.85 -16.29
CA VAL A 53 2.19 -3.00 -15.18
C VAL A 53 2.69 -1.57 -15.40
N ARG A 54 1.82 -0.57 -15.29
CA ARG A 54 2.22 0.83 -15.30
C ARG A 54 2.67 1.24 -13.90
N VAL A 55 3.96 1.47 -13.69
CA VAL A 55 4.52 1.87 -12.40
C VAL A 55 4.72 3.38 -12.37
N LEU A 56 4.04 4.05 -11.44
CA LEU A 56 4.12 5.48 -11.16
C LEU A 56 4.80 5.70 -9.80
N ARG A 57 5.97 6.34 -9.84
CA ARG A 57 6.82 6.57 -8.68
C ARG A 57 6.67 8.01 -8.18
N VAL A 58 6.38 8.11 -6.89
CA VAL A 58 6.10 9.34 -6.17
C VAL A 58 7.36 9.78 -5.42
N PRO A 59 7.81 11.03 -5.56
CA PRO A 59 8.98 11.52 -4.86
C PRO A 59 8.77 11.47 -3.34
N VAL A 60 9.78 11.03 -2.62
CA VAL A 60 9.79 10.91 -1.15
C VAL A 60 11.09 11.48 -0.59
N LEU A 61 11.04 11.98 0.65
CA LEU A 61 12.19 12.58 1.32
C LEU A 61 13.09 11.51 1.93
N GLY A 62 14.41 11.65 1.76
CA GLY A 62 15.39 10.80 2.43
C GLY A 62 15.32 9.33 2.02
N ARG A 63 14.93 9.04 0.78
CA ARG A 63 14.93 7.69 0.21
C ARG A 63 16.23 7.44 -0.55
N ASP A 64 16.98 6.45 -0.12
CA ASP A 64 18.05 5.83 -0.88
C ASP A 64 17.55 4.54 -1.57
N GLN A 65 18.39 3.90 -2.39
CA GLN A 65 18.04 2.64 -3.09
C GLN A 65 18.03 1.41 -2.16
N LYS A 66 18.08 1.57 -0.83
CA LYS A 66 18.11 0.41 0.08
C LYS A 66 16.73 -0.25 0.18
N ALA A 67 16.76 -1.56 0.46
CA ALA A 67 15.57 -2.36 0.68
C ALA A 67 14.69 -1.82 1.83
N VAL A 68 15.28 -1.23 2.87
CA VAL A 68 14.52 -0.69 4.01
C VAL A 68 14.23 0.79 3.80
N ALA A 69 12.94 1.15 3.82
CA ALA A 69 12.51 2.55 3.81
C ALA A 69 12.75 3.21 5.18
N SER A 70 13.26 4.43 5.18
CA SER A 70 13.37 5.27 6.36
C SER A 70 11.99 5.75 6.82
N MET A 71 11.79 6.00 8.11
CA MET A 71 10.53 6.57 8.61
C MET A 71 10.17 7.90 7.93
N THR A 72 11.18 8.70 7.56
CA THR A 72 11.01 9.95 6.82
C THR A 72 10.48 9.71 5.41
N SER A 73 10.97 8.69 4.71
CA SER A 73 10.45 8.32 3.39
C SER A 73 9.01 7.78 3.47
N MET A 74 8.69 6.99 4.49
CA MET A 74 7.33 6.51 4.73
C MET A 74 6.36 7.65 5.05
N ALA A 75 6.77 8.58 5.92
CA ALA A 75 5.95 9.73 6.30
C ALA A 75 5.71 10.70 5.13
N SER A 76 6.73 10.94 4.30
CA SER A 76 6.60 11.80 3.11
C SER A 76 5.85 11.13 1.96
N TYR A 77 5.84 9.79 1.90
CA TYR A 77 5.04 9.04 0.92
C TYR A 77 3.54 9.30 1.08
N ILE A 78 3.04 9.47 2.31
CA ILE A 78 1.61 9.68 2.56
C ILE A 78 1.06 10.93 1.83
N PRO A 79 1.53 12.16 2.14
CA PRO A 79 0.99 13.36 1.48
C PRO A 79 1.30 13.39 -0.02
N ASN A 80 2.48 12.92 -0.44
CA ASN A 80 2.85 12.94 -1.86
C ASN A 80 2.05 11.89 -2.65
N GLY A 81 1.82 10.71 -2.08
CA GLY A 81 1.02 9.64 -2.68
C GLY A 81 -0.43 10.07 -2.85
N ILE A 82 -1.01 10.71 -1.83
CA ILE A 82 -2.35 11.29 -1.94
C ILE A 82 -2.40 12.37 -3.03
N ARG A 83 -1.40 13.26 -3.08
CA ARG A 83 -1.36 14.35 -4.07
C ARG A 83 -1.24 13.83 -5.51
N GLU A 84 -0.29 12.93 -5.78
CA GLU A 84 -0.07 12.36 -7.11
C GLU A 84 -1.20 11.41 -7.50
N GLY A 85 -1.68 10.58 -6.58
CA GLY A 85 -2.85 9.74 -6.81
C GLY A 85 -4.09 10.57 -7.14
N ARG A 86 -4.34 11.68 -6.42
CA ARG A 86 -5.48 12.56 -6.75
C ARG A 86 -5.32 13.24 -8.12
N LYS A 87 -4.10 13.55 -8.56
CA LYS A 87 -3.86 14.03 -9.94
C LYS A 87 -4.16 12.93 -10.96
N LEU A 88 -3.79 11.69 -10.65
CA LEU A 88 -4.05 10.52 -11.48
C LEU A 88 -5.55 10.28 -11.65
N LEU A 89 -6.30 10.24 -10.54
CA LEU A 89 -7.76 10.07 -10.53
C LEU A 89 -8.53 11.16 -11.30
N ARG A 90 -7.94 12.34 -11.48
CA ARG A 90 -8.54 13.41 -12.31
C ARG A 90 -8.31 13.20 -13.80
N ARG A 91 -7.27 12.45 -14.18
CA ARG A 91 -6.88 12.21 -15.58
C ARG A 91 -7.51 10.94 -16.13
N GLU A 92 -7.69 9.94 -15.28
CA GLU A 92 -8.24 8.65 -15.67
C GLU A 92 -9.06 8.02 -14.55
N LYS A 93 -9.93 7.08 -14.94
CA LYS A 93 -10.80 6.34 -14.03
C LYS A 93 -10.17 5.01 -13.63
N PHE A 94 -10.45 4.59 -12.40
CA PHE A 94 -10.16 3.26 -11.88
C PHE A 94 -11.45 2.64 -11.35
N ASP A 95 -11.54 1.32 -11.40
CA ASP A 95 -12.70 0.58 -10.91
C ASP A 95 -12.53 0.17 -9.44
N ILE A 96 -11.29 -0.02 -9.01
CA ILE A 96 -10.94 -0.52 -7.67
C ILE A 96 -9.52 -0.12 -7.27
N ILE A 97 -9.32 0.07 -5.97
CA ILE A 97 -8.01 0.27 -5.35
C ILE A 97 -7.61 -1.00 -4.60
N ASN A 98 -6.36 -1.45 -4.81
CA ASN A 98 -5.74 -2.50 -4.00
C ASN A 98 -4.56 -1.90 -3.21
N THR A 99 -4.79 -1.72 -1.92
CA THR A 99 -3.85 -1.10 -0.99
C THR A 99 -3.01 -2.16 -0.31
N HIS A 100 -1.70 -2.10 -0.48
CA HIS A 100 -0.78 -3.01 0.19
C HIS A 100 -0.12 -2.34 1.39
N PHE A 101 -0.21 -3.00 2.55
CA PHE A 101 0.19 -2.51 3.87
C PHE A 101 -0.76 -1.48 4.50
N VAL A 102 -1.12 -1.69 5.78
CA VAL A 102 -1.92 -0.71 6.52
C VAL A 102 -1.16 0.60 6.77
N VAL A 103 0.12 0.53 7.13
CA VAL A 103 0.97 1.71 7.31
C VAL A 103 2.31 1.46 6.64
N PRO A 104 2.85 2.43 5.87
CA PRO A 104 2.35 3.80 5.64
C PRO A 104 1.32 3.94 4.51
N THR A 105 0.99 2.88 3.78
CA THR A 105 0.21 3.02 2.52
C THR A 105 -1.30 3.11 2.73
N GLY A 106 -1.87 2.50 3.77
CA GLY A 106 -3.31 2.53 4.08
C GLY A 106 -3.97 3.91 3.98
N PRO A 107 -3.41 4.99 4.58
CA PRO A 107 -3.95 6.34 4.43
C PRO A 107 -4.03 6.85 2.99
N VAL A 108 -3.10 6.44 2.13
CA VAL A 108 -3.11 6.80 0.70
C VAL A 108 -4.26 6.10 0.01
N GLY A 109 -4.37 4.78 0.18
CA GLY A 109 -5.44 3.97 -0.39
C GLY A 109 -6.84 4.43 0.02
N ASP A 110 -7.06 4.65 1.33
CA ASP A 110 -8.31 5.18 1.86
C ASP A 110 -8.64 6.54 1.22
N ALA A 111 -7.74 7.52 1.30
CA ALA A 111 -8.00 8.86 0.77
C ALA A 111 -8.35 8.84 -0.73
N LEU A 112 -7.65 8.03 -1.53
CA LEU A 112 -7.91 7.91 -2.96
C LEU A 112 -9.25 7.22 -3.25
N SER A 113 -9.63 6.22 -2.45
CA SER A 113 -10.93 5.56 -2.54
C SER A 113 -12.07 6.55 -2.26
N HIS A 114 -11.95 7.37 -1.21
CA HIS A 114 -12.94 8.41 -0.90
C HIS A 114 -13.01 9.48 -2.00
N PHE A 115 -11.88 9.87 -2.60
CA PHE A 115 -11.90 10.85 -3.70
C PHE A 115 -12.55 10.31 -4.97
N ALA A 116 -12.32 9.04 -5.30
CA ALA A 116 -12.87 8.42 -6.50
C ALA A 116 -14.24 7.76 -6.30
N HIS A 117 -14.70 7.58 -5.06
CA HIS A 117 -15.89 6.82 -4.69
C HIS A 117 -15.86 5.38 -5.25
N ILE A 118 -14.71 4.70 -5.08
CA ILE A 118 -14.48 3.34 -5.56
C ILE A 118 -13.98 2.43 -4.45
N PRO A 119 -14.26 1.11 -4.50
CA PRO A 119 -13.89 0.19 -3.44
C PRO A 119 -12.38 0.11 -3.22
N ASN A 120 -12.00 -0.08 -1.96
CA ASN A 120 -10.63 -0.26 -1.49
C ASN A 120 -10.44 -1.63 -0.83
N VAL A 121 -9.62 -2.47 -1.45
CA VAL A 121 -9.17 -3.74 -0.89
C VAL A 121 -7.85 -3.51 -0.15
N LEU A 122 -7.81 -3.78 1.16
CA LEU A 122 -6.62 -3.62 1.98
C LEU A 122 -5.93 -4.98 2.20
N SER A 123 -4.76 -5.14 1.60
CA SER A 123 -3.91 -6.32 1.67
C SER A 123 -2.89 -6.23 2.81
N LEU A 124 -3.01 -7.15 3.78
CA LEU A 124 -2.15 -7.26 4.96
C LEU A 124 -0.94 -8.15 4.68
N HIS A 125 0.25 -7.70 5.11
CA HIS A 125 1.53 -8.37 4.86
C HIS A 125 2.21 -8.88 6.13
N GLY A 126 1.53 -8.84 7.27
CA GLY A 126 2.02 -9.36 8.55
C GLY A 126 2.70 -8.26 9.37
N GLY A 127 3.83 -7.74 8.92
CA GLY A 127 4.62 -6.76 9.69
C GLY A 127 3.89 -5.42 9.96
N ASP A 128 2.95 -5.06 9.09
CA ASP A 128 2.05 -3.91 9.23
C ASP A 128 0.93 -4.09 10.26
N VAL A 129 0.77 -5.31 10.76
CA VAL A 129 -0.24 -5.68 11.75
C VAL A 129 0.45 -6.16 13.02
N TYR A 130 1.32 -7.16 12.92
CA TYR A 130 1.93 -7.79 14.08
C TYR A 130 3.28 -8.39 13.72
N ASP A 131 4.33 -7.87 14.35
CA ASP A 131 5.68 -8.40 14.32
C ASP A 131 6.29 -8.27 15.73
N PRO A 132 6.25 -9.32 16.55
CA PRO A 132 6.72 -9.25 17.94
C PRO A 132 8.24 -9.10 18.02
N SER A 133 8.97 -9.37 16.94
CA SER A 133 10.43 -9.20 16.87
C SER A 133 10.83 -7.72 16.72
N LYS A 134 9.90 -6.86 16.27
CA LYS A 134 10.15 -5.43 16.05
C LYS A 134 9.53 -4.57 17.13
N PHE A 135 10.36 -3.75 17.79
CA PHE A 135 9.91 -2.75 18.76
C PHE A 135 8.94 -1.72 18.14
N THR A 136 9.08 -1.46 16.84
CA THR A 136 8.24 -0.54 16.06
C THR A 136 6.89 -1.12 15.66
N SER A 137 6.58 -2.36 16.06
CA SER A 137 5.34 -2.99 15.61
C SER A 137 4.11 -2.22 16.08
N PRO A 138 3.13 -1.98 15.18
CA PRO A 138 1.99 -1.10 15.43
C PRO A 138 1.18 -1.42 16.71
N HIS A 139 1.12 -2.69 17.10
CA HIS A 139 0.34 -3.14 18.26
C HIS A 139 0.87 -2.61 19.60
N ARG A 140 2.14 -2.18 19.67
CA ARG A 140 2.79 -1.70 20.89
C ARG A 140 2.55 -0.22 21.17
N HIS A 141 2.07 0.54 20.19
CA HIS A 141 1.92 2.00 20.27
C HIS A 141 0.46 2.38 20.10
N MET A 142 -0.20 2.86 21.16
CA MET A 142 -1.64 3.12 21.15
C MET A 142 -2.13 3.98 19.97
N PRO A 143 -1.50 5.13 19.64
CA PRO A 143 -1.97 5.96 18.54
C PRO A 143 -1.90 5.24 17.19
N LEU A 144 -0.81 4.50 16.95
CA LEU A 144 -0.63 3.73 15.73
C LEU A 144 -1.61 2.55 15.68
N ARG A 145 -1.90 1.94 16.82
CA ARG A 145 -2.91 0.88 16.94
C ARG A 145 -4.31 1.39 16.58
N MET A 146 -4.66 2.58 17.04
CA MET A 146 -5.94 3.22 16.71
C MET A 146 -6.03 3.56 15.22
N SER A 147 -4.95 4.10 14.63
CA SER A 147 -4.89 4.39 13.20
C SER A 147 -5.04 3.13 12.34
N VAL A 148 -4.33 2.05 12.68
CA VAL A 148 -4.45 0.75 11.99
C VAL A 148 -5.87 0.22 12.11
N ARG A 149 -6.46 0.23 13.31
CA ARG A 149 -7.85 -0.21 13.52
C ARG A 149 -8.84 0.61 12.70
N TRP A 150 -8.66 1.93 12.65
CA TRP A 150 -9.52 2.83 11.87
C TRP A 150 -9.45 2.52 10.37
N LEU A 151 -8.24 2.32 9.82
CA LEU A 151 -8.06 1.95 8.41
C LEU A 151 -8.66 0.58 8.08
N LEU A 152 -8.47 -0.41 8.95
CA LEU A 152 -9.04 -1.75 8.78
C LEU A 152 -10.57 -1.72 8.69
N ASN A 153 -11.22 -0.88 9.49
CA ASN A 153 -12.68 -0.75 9.50
C ASN A 153 -13.23 0.07 8.32
N ARG A 154 -12.37 0.77 7.56
CA ARG A 154 -12.77 1.62 6.43
C ARG A 154 -12.58 0.97 5.07
N ALA A 155 -11.68 0.00 4.98
CA ALA A 155 -11.52 -0.79 3.76
C ALA A 155 -12.82 -1.57 3.49
N ASP A 156 -13.24 -1.60 2.23
CA ASP A 156 -14.41 -2.37 1.81
C ASP A 156 -14.19 -3.88 1.97
N VAL A 157 -12.95 -4.33 1.76
CA VAL A 157 -12.50 -5.71 1.97
C VAL A 157 -11.09 -5.69 2.54
N VAL A 158 -10.80 -6.57 3.50
CA VAL A 158 -9.43 -6.79 3.98
C VAL A 158 -9.00 -8.22 3.68
N VAL A 159 -7.86 -8.36 3.03
CA VAL A 159 -7.28 -9.66 2.69
C VAL A 159 -5.93 -9.82 3.39
N GLY A 160 -5.58 -11.04 3.74
CA GLY A 160 -4.30 -11.35 4.38
C GLY A 160 -3.64 -12.54 3.72
N GLN A 161 -2.32 -12.55 3.70
CA GLN A 161 -1.55 -13.62 3.05
C GLN A 161 -1.69 -14.98 3.73
N SER A 162 -2.17 -15.02 4.98
CA SER A 162 -2.35 -16.25 5.73
C SER A 162 -3.47 -16.14 6.78
N LYS A 163 -4.01 -17.28 7.21
CA LYS A 163 -4.92 -17.34 8.36
C LYS A 163 -4.29 -16.74 9.62
N ASN A 164 -2.98 -16.92 9.80
CA ASN A 164 -2.24 -16.35 10.93
C ASN A 164 -2.26 -14.81 10.90
N THR A 165 -2.03 -14.20 9.72
CA THR A 165 -2.09 -12.74 9.55
C THR A 165 -3.47 -12.18 9.90
N ILE A 166 -4.54 -12.83 9.41
CA ILE A 166 -5.91 -12.44 9.71
C ILE A 166 -6.24 -12.63 11.20
N ASN A 167 -5.81 -13.74 11.81
CA ASN A 167 -6.03 -13.98 13.24
C ASN A 167 -5.32 -12.95 14.11
N ASN A 168 -4.08 -12.59 13.80
CA ASN A 168 -3.36 -11.53 14.51
C ASN A 168 -4.06 -10.18 14.36
N MET A 169 -4.54 -9.84 13.16
CA MET A 169 -5.35 -8.65 12.96
C MET A 169 -6.59 -8.65 13.88
N ARG A 170 -7.28 -9.80 13.98
CA ARG A 170 -8.46 -9.95 14.84
C ARG A 170 -8.16 -9.79 16.33
N VAL A 171 -7.07 -10.39 16.79
CA VAL A 171 -6.66 -10.35 18.20
C VAL A 171 -6.26 -8.93 18.62
N PHE A 172 -5.52 -8.21 17.78
CA PHE A 172 -4.91 -6.95 18.18
C PHE A 172 -5.71 -5.70 17.76
N TYR A 173 -6.58 -5.77 16.74
CA TYR A 173 -7.20 -4.56 16.17
C TYR A 173 -8.73 -4.62 16.12
N THR A 174 -9.31 -5.58 15.41
CA THR A 174 -10.77 -5.63 15.21
C THR A 174 -11.25 -7.02 14.81
N HIS A 175 -12.34 -7.49 15.41
CA HIS A 175 -12.93 -8.80 15.10
C HIS A 175 -13.80 -8.80 13.83
N GLN A 176 -14.22 -7.61 13.37
CA GLN A 176 -15.19 -7.45 12.30
C GLN A 176 -14.47 -7.05 11.02
N VAL A 177 -14.12 -8.04 10.20
CA VAL A 177 -13.75 -7.77 8.82
C VAL A 177 -14.35 -8.86 7.95
N TYR A 178 -15.19 -8.44 6.98
CA TYR A 178 -15.96 -9.28 6.07
C TYR A 178 -15.24 -9.40 4.72
#